data_AF-A0A7C9BNB4-F1
#
_entry.id   AF-A0A7C9BNB4-F1
#
_cell.length_a   1.000
_cell.length_b   1.000
_cell.length_c   1.000
_cell.angle_alpha   90.00
_cell.angle_beta   90.00
_cell.angle_gamma   90.00
#
_symmetry.space_group_name_H-M   'P 1'
#
loop_
_entity.id
_entity.type
_entity.pdbx_description
1 polymer ?
#
loop_
_entity_poly.entity_id
_entity_poly.type
_entity_poly.pdbx_seq_one_letter_code
_entity_poly.pdbx_strand_id
1 'polypeptide(L)'
;MLNRNRHAYPSLEDPIVLSDIKKRRRRILIVSNLFPPHVLGGAEVVARRQALGLAASGCDVVVFAGRIAENADARGRLDREDDEGMVVWRTSVTSFEANDNFRNDRVAEHFRAILNSEQPDLVHFHNMAGLGMHLIPLARRRGIPVVVTLHDLWGVCYRGTKLRDDGSICGNTEECGTHCSASIRPHDLAHPVPMRLRRDYVTWCLGHASALVSPSVSLADAYVQAGAARRERTFVISNGIDLRPFREMKRVPSAATRFLCVAYMGEHKGIPDLIEAAKRLAGDVSLKERWSLTIAGDGHLLEDVRRQIAELGLSETVQCLGRVPRDRIIELMSASDVIVLPSRWPENEPVSLLEAMAAGMAQLATDVGGIGALIEPGKTGTLVPPSAPDRLAEAMQAYIDAPERAREEGQRNVARREGYAEEAAVARLLDVYEDVLANPRSLPDEPVVLCAGGAPGSEIVDAVQSLHQTEDEVGAGRRVRLLWHDWLPADAWADAAAFWNWSEDIEFAAALQAIRWGLPIIVSAECKPLAMVGQMFGGVRAVESVADVRGLLASVAVDPAALPRAWNSRGAADMLAAIAPQASFHIPCPDIWP
;
A
#
# COMPACT_ATOMS: atom_id res chain seq x y z
N MET A 1 -9.85 19.20 29.81
CA MET A 1 -9.42 20.62 29.79
C MET A 1 -8.54 20.82 28.58
N LEU A 2 -9.06 21.53 27.59
CA LEU A 2 -8.41 21.87 26.33
C LEU A 2 -7.35 22.95 26.58
N ASN A 3 -6.13 22.77 26.08
CA ASN A 3 -5.19 23.88 25.96
C ASN A 3 -4.89 24.14 24.47
N ARG A 4 -5.35 25.30 24.02
CA ARG A 4 -5.12 25.88 22.69
C ARG A 4 -3.71 26.48 22.70
N ASN A 5 -2.84 26.08 21.78
CA ASN A 5 -1.68 26.91 21.43
C ASN A 5 -1.75 27.30 19.95
N ARG A 6 -2.03 28.59 19.77
CA ARG A 6 -1.92 29.37 18.54
C ARG A 6 -0.43 29.54 18.23
N HIS A 7 0.00 29.25 17.00
CA HIS A 7 1.21 29.86 16.46
C HIS A 7 0.81 30.93 15.45
N ALA A 8 1.24 32.16 15.75
CA ALA A 8 0.98 33.37 15.01
C ALA A 8 1.90 33.46 13.77
N TYR A 9 1.35 33.95 12.67
CA TYR A 9 2.08 34.29 11.44
C TYR A 9 2.88 35.59 11.62
N PRO A 10 4.09 35.73 11.04
CA PRO A 10 4.76 37.02 10.93
C PRO A 10 4.15 37.88 9.80
N SER A 11 4.17 39.19 10.01
CA SER A 11 3.59 40.26 9.20
C SER A 11 4.25 40.45 7.84
N LEU A 12 3.41 40.78 6.86
CA LEU A 12 3.76 41.24 5.51
C LEU A 12 4.49 42.59 5.57
N GLU A 13 5.68 42.69 4.97
CA GLU A 13 6.17 43.92 4.34
C GLU A 13 7.29 43.61 3.31
N ASP A 14 7.10 44.21 2.13
CA ASP A 14 7.88 44.30 0.89
C ASP A 14 8.00 43.13 -0.13
N PRO A 15 7.69 43.39 -1.43
CA PRO A 15 7.64 42.38 -2.47
C PRO A 15 9.03 42.15 -3.09
N ILE A 16 9.49 40.90 -3.05
CA ILE A 16 10.59 40.45 -3.90
C ILE A 16 10.10 40.51 -5.35
N VAL A 17 10.67 41.44 -6.12
CA VAL A 17 10.50 41.50 -7.58
C VAL A 17 11.16 40.27 -8.18
N LEU A 18 10.38 39.21 -8.38
CA LEU A 18 10.79 38.06 -9.18
C LEU A 18 10.67 38.44 -10.66
N SER A 19 11.80 38.80 -11.24
CA SER A 19 12.00 38.98 -12.68
C SER A 19 11.60 37.73 -13.47
N ASP A 20 10.98 37.96 -14.63
CA ASP A 20 10.46 37.05 -15.66
C ASP A 20 11.29 35.77 -15.97
N ILE A 21 11.25 34.79 -15.08
CA ILE A 21 11.44 33.38 -15.47
C ILE A 21 10.03 32.84 -15.71
N LYS A 22 9.65 32.63 -16.98
CA LYS A 22 8.48 31.82 -17.32
C LYS A 22 8.58 30.52 -16.52
N LYS A 23 7.75 30.34 -15.47
CA LYS A 23 7.76 29.12 -14.64
C LYS A 23 7.58 27.94 -15.58
N ARG A 24 8.64 27.15 -15.78
CA ARG A 24 8.58 25.88 -16.53
C ARG A 24 7.46 25.06 -15.88
N ARG A 25 6.57 24.50 -16.70
CA ARG A 25 5.56 23.54 -16.21
C ARG A 25 6.28 22.44 -15.43
N ARG A 26 5.81 22.14 -14.23
CA ARG A 26 6.37 21.06 -13.41
C ARG A 26 6.09 19.74 -14.10
N ARG A 27 7.14 18.93 -14.29
CA ARG A 27 7.01 17.61 -14.88
C ARG A 27 6.83 16.55 -13.79
N ILE A 28 5.69 15.87 -13.80
CA ILE A 28 5.33 14.85 -12.81
C ILE A 28 5.32 13.49 -13.48
N LEU A 29 6.09 12.54 -12.94
CA LEU A 29 6.03 11.14 -13.35
C LEU A 29 5.12 10.36 -12.41
N ILE A 30 3.95 9.96 -12.88
CA ILE A 30 3.04 9.05 -12.19
C ILE A 30 3.51 7.62 -12.45
N VAL A 31 3.63 6.82 -11.40
CA VAL A 31 4.01 5.40 -11.50
C VAL A 31 2.88 4.53 -10.94
N SER A 32 2.43 3.50 -11.66
CA SER A 32 1.33 2.64 -11.21
C SER A 32 1.47 1.22 -11.74
N ASN A 33 1.18 0.20 -10.91
CA ASN A 33 1.22 -1.22 -11.27
C ASN A 33 0.52 -1.52 -12.60
N LEU A 34 -0.64 -0.92 -12.79
CA LEU A 34 -1.43 -0.92 -14.00
C LEU A 34 -2.02 0.47 -14.18
N PHE A 35 -2.56 0.72 -15.37
CA PHE A 35 -3.19 1.98 -15.72
C PHE A 35 -4.21 1.70 -16.82
N PRO A 36 -5.38 2.37 -16.85
CA PRO A 36 -6.40 2.14 -17.86
C PRO A 36 -5.82 2.10 -19.29
N PRO A 37 -6.30 1.20 -20.17
CA PRO A 37 -7.52 0.38 -20.03
C PRO A 37 -7.36 -0.85 -19.10
N HIS A 38 -6.15 -1.18 -18.65
CA HIS A 38 -5.93 -2.29 -17.72
C HIS A 38 -6.19 -1.85 -16.27
N VAL A 39 -7.16 -2.49 -15.62
CA VAL A 39 -7.60 -2.16 -14.25
C VAL A 39 -7.83 -3.45 -13.47
N LEU A 40 -7.30 -3.52 -12.24
CA LEU A 40 -7.60 -4.59 -11.28
C LEU A 40 -8.52 -4.09 -10.17
N GLY A 41 -8.40 -2.84 -9.74
CA GLY A 41 -9.21 -2.25 -8.68
C GLY A 41 -9.36 -0.74 -8.78
N GLY A 42 -9.64 -0.10 -7.65
CA GLY A 42 -9.85 1.35 -7.60
C GLY A 42 -8.55 2.16 -7.75
N ALA A 43 -7.40 1.59 -7.38
CA ALA A 43 -6.13 2.30 -7.34
C ALA A 43 -5.68 2.82 -8.71
N GLU A 44 -5.82 2.00 -9.75
CA GLU A 44 -5.46 2.37 -11.13
C GLU A 44 -6.38 3.48 -11.68
N VAL A 45 -7.66 3.44 -11.31
CA VAL A 45 -8.65 4.46 -11.69
C VAL A 45 -8.34 5.79 -11.00
N VAL A 46 -8.01 5.76 -9.71
CA VAL A 46 -7.58 6.95 -8.95
C VAL A 46 -6.29 7.53 -9.53
N ALA A 47 -5.30 6.68 -9.87
CA ALA A 47 -4.06 7.12 -10.50
C ALA A 47 -4.31 7.90 -11.80
N ARG A 48 -5.18 7.38 -12.68
CA ARG A 48 -5.53 8.07 -13.93
C ARG A 48 -6.27 9.38 -13.69
N ARG A 49 -7.24 9.40 -12.77
CA ARG A 49 -7.99 10.62 -12.43
C ARG A 49 -7.08 11.71 -11.90
N GLN A 50 -6.16 11.37 -10.99
CA GLN A 50 -5.17 12.32 -10.49
C GLN A 50 -4.21 12.79 -11.60
N ALA A 51 -3.74 11.89 -12.47
CA ALA A 51 -2.91 12.27 -13.62
C ALA A 51 -3.61 13.30 -14.53
N LEU A 52 -4.87 13.05 -14.91
CA LEU A 52 -5.67 13.97 -15.72
C LEU A 52 -5.92 15.30 -15.00
N GLY A 53 -6.26 15.26 -13.71
CA GLY A 53 -6.48 16.46 -12.92
C GLY A 53 -5.23 17.33 -12.78
N LEU A 54 -4.06 16.70 -12.62
CA LEU A 54 -2.77 17.39 -12.60
C LEU A 54 -2.45 18.04 -13.96
N ALA A 55 -2.70 17.32 -15.06
CA ALA A 55 -2.52 17.85 -16.41
C ALA A 55 -3.46 19.05 -16.66
N ALA A 56 -4.72 18.94 -16.25
CA ALA A 56 -5.70 20.03 -16.33
C ALA A 56 -5.31 21.24 -15.47
N SER A 57 -4.59 21.02 -14.37
CA SER A 57 -4.04 22.08 -13.51
C SER A 57 -2.74 22.69 -14.03
N GLY A 58 -2.27 22.27 -15.21
CA GLY A 58 -1.10 22.85 -15.90
C GLY A 58 0.22 22.14 -15.66
N CYS A 59 0.24 21.00 -14.97
CA CYS A 59 1.43 20.14 -14.89
C CYS A 59 1.71 19.43 -16.22
N ASP A 60 2.97 19.14 -16.48
CA ASP A 60 3.38 18.24 -17.57
C ASP A 60 3.42 16.81 -17.00
N VAL A 61 2.45 15.98 -17.35
CA VAL A 61 2.26 14.66 -16.74
C VAL A 61 2.72 13.55 -17.68
N VAL A 62 3.60 12.70 -17.17
CA VAL A 62 4.03 11.46 -17.82
C VAL A 62 3.68 10.30 -16.90
N VAL A 63 3.30 9.16 -17.48
CA VAL A 63 2.94 7.95 -16.75
C VAL A 63 3.91 6.84 -17.08
N PHE A 64 4.36 6.09 -16.06
CA PHE A 64 5.03 4.80 -16.22
C PHE A 64 4.20 3.72 -15.54
N ALA A 65 3.66 2.79 -16.32
CA ALA A 65 2.72 1.80 -15.82
C ALA A 65 3.00 0.39 -16.31
N GLY A 66 2.55 -0.59 -15.55
CA GLY A 66 2.57 -1.98 -16.02
C GLY A 66 1.47 -2.28 -17.03
N ARG A 67 1.64 -3.42 -17.71
CA ARG A 67 0.61 -4.15 -18.45
C ARG A 67 0.78 -5.64 -18.21
N ILE A 68 -0.32 -6.38 -18.17
CA ILE A 68 -0.27 -7.85 -18.15
C ILE A 68 0.13 -8.30 -19.55
N ALA A 69 1.23 -9.06 -19.67
CA ALA A 69 1.69 -9.53 -20.97
C ALA A 69 0.77 -10.65 -21.50
N GLU A 70 0.10 -10.40 -22.62
CA GLU A 70 -0.76 -11.40 -23.28
C GLU A 70 0.05 -12.49 -24.00
N ASN A 71 1.26 -12.16 -24.49
CA ASN A 71 2.16 -13.07 -25.23
C ASN A 71 3.59 -13.02 -24.69
N ALA A 72 4.34 -14.13 -24.86
CA ALA A 72 5.73 -14.24 -24.42
C ALA A 72 6.66 -13.18 -25.05
N ASP A 73 6.46 -12.86 -26.32
CA ASP A 73 7.26 -11.85 -27.07
C ASP A 73 7.03 -10.42 -26.55
N ALA A 74 5.91 -10.19 -25.88
CA ALA A 74 5.61 -8.90 -25.28
C ALA A 74 6.32 -8.70 -23.93
N ARG A 75 6.96 -9.75 -23.38
CA ARG A 75 7.71 -9.68 -22.12
C ARG A 75 9.01 -8.94 -22.36
N GLY A 76 9.09 -7.72 -21.84
CA GLY A 76 10.35 -6.95 -21.77
C GLY A 76 10.47 -5.85 -22.78
N ARG A 77 9.39 -5.60 -23.51
CA ARG A 77 9.24 -4.40 -24.30
C ARG A 77 8.79 -3.23 -23.41
N LEU A 78 9.38 -2.07 -23.66
CA LEU A 78 8.92 -0.78 -23.16
C LEU A 78 8.14 -0.09 -24.29
N ASP A 79 6.84 0.09 -24.11
CA ASP A 79 5.96 0.68 -25.12
C ASP A 79 5.61 2.13 -24.75
N ARG A 80 5.38 2.98 -25.77
CA ARG A 80 4.94 4.36 -25.58
C ARG A 80 3.56 4.54 -26.20
N GLU A 81 2.65 5.09 -25.41
CA GLU A 81 1.25 5.31 -25.75
C GLU A 81 0.84 6.76 -25.43
N ASP A 82 -0.31 7.18 -25.95
CA ASP A 82 -0.98 8.45 -25.63
C ASP A 82 -2.31 8.14 -24.93
N ASP A 83 -2.55 8.78 -23.78
CA ASP A 83 -3.84 8.75 -23.08
C ASP A 83 -4.28 10.19 -22.82
N GLU A 84 -5.22 10.68 -23.62
CA GLU A 84 -5.74 12.06 -23.55
C GLU A 84 -4.63 13.14 -23.59
N GLY A 85 -3.59 12.92 -24.40
CA GLY A 85 -2.45 13.84 -24.54
C GLY A 85 -1.35 13.66 -23.48
N MET A 86 -1.50 12.72 -22.54
CA MET A 86 -0.42 12.31 -21.63
C MET A 86 0.40 11.18 -22.25
N VAL A 87 1.72 11.25 -22.09
CA VAL A 87 2.62 10.16 -22.50
C VAL A 87 2.53 9.03 -21.47
N VAL A 88 2.22 7.82 -21.92
CA VAL A 88 2.17 6.61 -21.08
C VAL A 88 3.22 5.61 -21.54
N TRP A 89 4.17 5.29 -20.66
CA TRP A 89 5.18 4.26 -20.87
C TRP A 89 4.73 2.94 -20.23
N ARG A 90 4.69 1.85 -21.00
CA ARG A 90 4.24 0.53 -20.54
C ARG A 90 5.39 -0.44 -20.40
N THR A 91 5.45 -1.13 -19.26
CA THR A 91 6.33 -2.29 -19.03
C THR A 91 5.51 -3.53 -18.72
N SER A 92 6.03 -4.72 -19.01
CA SER A 92 5.33 -5.95 -18.65
C SER A 92 5.46 -6.25 -17.17
N VAL A 93 4.32 -6.54 -16.52
CA VAL A 93 4.24 -7.11 -15.17
C VAL A 93 3.94 -8.60 -15.31
N THR A 94 4.72 -9.43 -14.61
CA THR A 94 4.68 -10.90 -14.74
C THR A 94 4.03 -11.62 -13.57
N SER A 95 3.96 -10.96 -12.41
CA SER A 95 3.34 -11.49 -11.20
C SER A 95 2.80 -10.33 -10.37
N PHE A 96 1.73 -10.59 -9.62
CA PHE A 96 1.21 -9.69 -8.59
C PHE A 96 1.34 -10.31 -7.20
N GLU A 97 1.96 -11.49 -7.09
CA GLU A 97 2.16 -12.18 -5.83
C GLU A 97 3.00 -11.35 -4.88
N ALA A 98 2.69 -11.44 -3.58
CA ALA A 98 3.22 -10.51 -2.60
C ALA A 98 4.76 -10.57 -2.51
N ASN A 99 5.37 -11.73 -2.72
CA ASN A 99 6.81 -11.94 -2.62
C ASN A 99 7.58 -11.52 -3.88
N ASP A 100 6.92 -11.53 -5.04
CA ASP A 100 7.53 -11.12 -6.33
C ASP A 100 7.57 -9.58 -6.50
N ASN A 101 6.90 -8.84 -5.61
CA ASN A 101 6.75 -7.39 -5.69
C ASN A 101 7.88 -6.61 -5.00
N PHE A 102 8.95 -7.28 -4.56
CA PHE A 102 10.05 -6.60 -3.88
C PHE A 102 11.07 -6.00 -4.85
N ARG A 103 11.53 -6.77 -5.84
CA ARG A 103 12.52 -6.35 -6.83
C ARG A 103 12.16 -6.88 -8.22
N ASN A 104 12.37 -6.04 -9.23
CA ASN A 104 12.18 -6.39 -10.63
C ASN A 104 13.21 -5.61 -11.47
N ASP A 105 14.35 -6.23 -11.74
CA ASP A 105 15.50 -5.57 -12.38
C ASP A 105 15.16 -5.00 -13.75
N ARG A 106 14.37 -5.72 -14.55
CA ARG A 106 13.97 -5.26 -15.87
C ARG A 106 13.06 -4.03 -15.79
N VAL A 107 12.11 -4.03 -14.85
CA VAL A 107 11.29 -2.84 -14.60
C VAL A 107 12.15 -1.68 -14.12
N ALA A 108 13.16 -1.93 -13.28
CA ALA A 108 14.11 -0.91 -12.85
C ALA A 108 14.96 -0.35 -14.00
N GLU A 109 15.39 -1.18 -14.96
CA GLU A 109 16.09 -0.73 -16.17
C GLU A 109 15.21 0.22 -17.00
N HIS A 110 13.95 -0.17 -17.27
CA HIS A 110 12.99 0.68 -17.95
C HIS A 110 12.76 1.98 -17.18
N PHE A 111 12.53 1.89 -15.88
CA PHE A 111 12.31 3.06 -15.04
C PHE A 111 13.51 4.01 -15.05
N ARG A 112 14.75 3.49 -15.00
CA ARG A 112 15.97 4.30 -15.14
C ARG A 112 16.04 5.02 -16.49
N ALA A 113 15.65 4.35 -17.57
CA ALA A 113 15.61 4.96 -18.90
C ALA A 113 14.58 6.10 -18.95
N ILE A 114 13.39 5.89 -18.40
CA ILE A 114 12.34 6.92 -18.31
C ILE A 114 12.77 8.12 -17.46
N LEU A 115 13.37 7.89 -16.29
CA LEU A 115 13.91 8.99 -15.48
C LEU A 115 14.97 9.80 -16.24
N ASN A 116 15.78 9.16 -17.08
CA ASN A 116 16.81 9.84 -17.87
C ASN A 116 16.22 10.63 -19.06
N SER A 117 15.22 10.07 -19.76
CA SER A 117 14.61 10.70 -20.92
C SER A 117 13.62 11.79 -20.54
N GLU A 118 12.78 11.53 -19.54
CA GLU A 118 11.70 12.44 -19.15
C GLU A 118 12.16 13.49 -18.14
N GLN A 119 13.20 13.24 -17.33
CA GLN A 119 13.72 14.17 -16.33
C GLN A 119 12.62 14.82 -15.46
N PRO A 120 11.83 14.02 -14.74
CA PRO A 120 10.73 14.55 -13.94
C PRO A 120 11.24 15.38 -12.75
N ASP A 121 10.48 16.42 -12.40
CA ASP A 121 10.71 17.22 -11.19
C ASP A 121 10.27 16.48 -9.92
N LEU A 122 9.33 15.54 -10.04
CA LEU A 122 8.78 14.74 -8.95
C LEU A 122 8.27 13.39 -9.50
N VAL A 123 8.45 12.31 -8.71
CA VAL A 123 7.82 11.01 -8.99
C VAL A 123 6.72 10.74 -7.97
N HIS A 124 5.53 10.38 -8.44
CA HIS A 124 4.42 10.00 -7.56
C HIS A 124 4.00 8.57 -7.85
N PHE A 125 4.29 7.68 -6.90
CA PHE A 125 3.93 6.27 -6.97
C PHE A 125 2.51 6.02 -6.45
N HIS A 126 1.77 5.28 -7.24
CA HIS A 126 0.55 4.57 -6.87
C HIS A 126 0.90 3.09 -6.70
N ASN A 127 -0.11 2.24 -6.49
CA ASN A 127 0.02 0.80 -6.24
C ASN A 127 1.23 0.17 -6.96
N MET A 128 2.11 -0.50 -6.20
CA MET A 128 3.43 -0.96 -6.68
C MET A 128 3.49 -2.47 -6.95
N ALA A 129 2.37 -3.17 -6.80
CA ALA A 129 2.30 -4.60 -7.05
C ALA A 129 2.83 -4.92 -8.47
N GLY A 130 3.78 -5.85 -8.56
CA GLY A 130 4.41 -6.32 -9.79
C GLY A 130 5.55 -5.45 -10.35
N LEU A 131 5.67 -4.19 -9.92
CA LEU A 131 6.75 -3.29 -10.37
C LEU A 131 8.02 -3.39 -9.53
N GLY A 132 7.89 -3.74 -8.25
CA GLY A 132 9.01 -3.79 -7.31
C GLY A 132 9.13 -2.51 -6.47
N MET A 133 9.05 -2.62 -5.15
CA MET A 133 9.15 -1.48 -4.22
C MET A 133 10.48 -0.72 -4.29
N HIS A 134 11.57 -1.37 -4.74
CA HIS A 134 12.89 -0.76 -4.95
C HIS A 134 12.92 0.45 -5.91
N LEU A 135 11.87 0.69 -6.70
CA LEU A 135 11.81 1.88 -7.57
C LEU A 135 11.72 3.19 -6.76
N ILE A 136 11.13 3.14 -5.56
CA ILE A 136 11.02 4.30 -4.65
C ILE A 136 12.42 4.80 -4.23
N PRO A 137 13.28 3.98 -3.60
CA PRO A 137 14.64 4.40 -3.26
C PRO A 137 15.48 4.72 -4.50
N LEU A 138 15.27 4.03 -5.63
CA LEU A 138 15.96 4.32 -6.89
C LEU A 138 15.72 5.76 -7.36
N ALA A 139 14.46 6.22 -7.39
CA ALA A 139 14.13 7.60 -7.75
C ALA A 139 14.74 8.60 -6.74
N ARG A 140 14.62 8.32 -5.44
CA ARG A 140 15.09 9.23 -4.38
C ARG A 140 16.60 9.40 -4.37
N ARG A 141 17.38 8.33 -4.64
CA ARG A 141 18.85 8.36 -4.76
C ARG A 141 19.35 9.16 -5.95
N ARG A 142 18.53 9.33 -6.98
CA ARG A 142 18.80 10.26 -8.09
C ARG A 142 18.49 11.73 -7.76
N GLY A 143 18.14 12.02 -6.50
CA GLY A 143 17.82 13.37 -6.05
C GLY A 143 16.41 13.83 -6.42
N ILE A 144 15.57 12.95 -7.00
CA ILE A 144 14.20 13.30 -7.39
C ILE A 144 13.29 13.13 -6.17
N PRO A 145 12.51 14.15 -5.77
CA PRO A 145 11.52 14.02 -4.72
C PRO A 145 10.44 13.00 -5.07
N VAL A 146 10.00 12.27 -4.05
CA VAL A 146 9.08 11.13 -4.21
C VAL A 146 7.84 11.31 -3.34
N VAL A 147 6.67 11.10 -3.93
CA VAL A 147 5.39 10.97 -3.22
C VAL A 147 4.86 9.55 -3.43
N VAL A 148 4.20 8.97 -2.43
CA VAL A 148 3.56 7.65 -2.55
C VAL A 148 2.13 7.72 -2.03
N THR A 149 1.14 7.32 -2.84
CA THR A 149 -0.24 7.12 -2.36
C THR A 149 -0.41 5.69 -1.86
N LEU A 150 -0.83 5.55 -0.61
CA LEU A 150 -1.17 4.29 0.04
C LEU A 150 -2.61 3.91 -0.34
N HIS A 151 -2.78 2.91 -1.20
CA HIS A 151 -4.11 2.48 -1.69
C HIS A 151 -4.73 1.37 -0.86
N ASP A 152 -3.91 0.59 -0.16
CA ASP A 152 -4.29 -0.62 0.55
C ASP A 152 -3.33 -0.94 1.69
N LEU A 153 -3.63 -2.01 2.41
CA LEU A 153 -2.85 -2.51 3.55
C LEU A 153 -1.72 -3.44 3.14
N TRP A 154 -1.47 -3.67 1.83
CA TRP A 154 -0.49 -4.65 1.35
C TRP A 154 0.94 -4.38 1.86
N GLY A 155 1.28 -3.11 2.07
CA GLY A 155 2.58 -2.71 2.60
C GLY A 155 2.82 -3.09 4.06
N VAL A 156 1.76 -3.30 4.85
CA VAL A 156 1.85 -3.53 6.32
C VAL A 156 1.13 -4.77 6.80
N CYS A 157 0.30 -5.38 5.96
CA CYS A 157 -0.45 -6.59 6.24
C CYS A 157 -0.25 -7.59 5.10
N TYR A 158 0.32 -8.75 5.42
CA TYR A 158 0.54 -9.80 4.42
C TYR A 158 -0.75 -10.24 3.72
N ARG A 159 -1.84 -10.40 4.49
CA ARG A 159 -3.15 -10.73 3.94
C ARG A 159 -3.80 -9.59 3.16
N GLY A 160 -3.31 -8.36 3.31
CA GLY A 160 -3.92 -7.15 2.74
C GLY A 160 -5.26 -6.75 3.38
N THR A 161 -5.76 -7.49 4.38
CA THR A 161 -7.11 -7.34 4.93
C THR A 161 -7.16 -6.84 6.38
N LYS A 162 -6.05 -6.94 7.12
CA LYS A 162 -6.00 -6.85 8.60
C LYS A 162 -7.00 -7.76 9.35
N LEU A 163 -7.61 -8.75 8.69
CA LEU A 163 -8.45 -9.74 9.36
C LEU A 163 -7.60 -10.94 9.79
N ARG A 164 -7.81 -11.40 11.03
CA ARG A 164 -7.28 -12.66 11.56
C ARG A 164 -8.16 -13.83 11.11
N ASP A 165 -7.68 -15.05 11.35
CA ASP A 165 -8.38 -16.27 10.93
C ASP A 165 -9.73 -16.47 11.64
N ASP A 166 -9.87 -15.91 12.84
CA ASP A 166 -11.12 -15.86 13.61
C ASP A 166 -12.05 -14.70 13.19
N GLY A 167 -11.67 -13.90 12.19
CA GLY A 167 -12.41 -12.73 11.73
C GLY A 167 -12.21 -11.46 12.55
N SER A 168 -11.41 -11.48 13.62
CA SER A 168 -11.08 -10.28 14.39
C SER A 168 -10.08 -9.37 13.67
N ILE A 169 -10.07 -8.08 14.00
CA ILE A 169 -9.15 -7.11 13.39
C ILE A 169 -7.78 -7.20 14.07
N CYS A 170 -6.73 -7.31 13.26
CA CYS A 170 -5.35 -7.34 13.73
C CYS A 170 -4.91 -5.96 14.27
N GLY A 171 -4.49 -5.93 15.53
CA GLY A 171 -3.95 -4.74 16.19
C GLY A 171 -2.42 -4.63 16.19
N ASN A 172 -1.71 -5.72 15.92
CA ASN A 172 -0.24 -5.76 16.01
C ASN A 172 0.38 -6.51 14.81
N THR A 173 1.09 -5.79 13.95
CA THR A 173 1.77 -6.34 12.76
C THR A 173 3.10 -7.02 13.09
N GLU A 174 3.52 -7.03 14.36
CA GLU A 174 4.66 -7.84 14.84
C GLU A 174 4.28 -9.32 15.06
N GLU A 175 2.99 -9.63 15.22
CA GLU A 175 2.50 -10.97 15.62
C GLU A 175 1.93 -11.79 14.44
N CYS A 176 2.27 -11.42 13.20
CA CYS A 176 1.74 -12.10 12.01
C CYS A 176 2.09 -13.60 11.96
N GLY A 177 3.27 -13.99 12.45
CA GLY A 177 3.70 -15.40 12.53
C GLY A 177 2.82 -16.26 13.44
N THR A 178 2.22 -15.66 14.47
CA THR A 178 1.37 -16.34 15.45
C THR A 178 -0.08 -16.41 15.00
N HIS A 179 -0.63 -15.31 14.45
CA HIS A 179 -2.07 -15.18 14.23
C HIS A 179 -2.55 -15.31 12.78
N CYS A 180 -1.64 -15.26 11.82
CA CYS A 180 -2.01 -15.27 10.39
C CYS A 180 -1.31 -16.38 9.61
N SER A 181 -0.40 -17.12 10.23
CA SER A 181 0.46 -18.07 9.54
C SER A 181 -0.30 -19.21 8.86
N ALA A 182 -1.46 -19.65 9.35
CA ALA A 182 -2.26 -20.69 8.67
C ALA A 182 -2.78 -20.21 7.30
N SER A 183 -3.27 -18.97 7.21
CA SER A 183 -3.74 -18.34 5.97
C SER A 183 -2.61 -17.92 5.01
N ILE A 184 -1.37 -17.84 5.48
CA ILE A 184 -0.19 -17.43 4.69
C ILE A 184 0.48 -18.63 4.00
N ARG A 185 0.22 -19.86 4.46
CA ARG A 185 1.04 -21.05 4.15
C ARG A 185 0.70 -21.94 2.93
N PRO A 186 -0.38 -21.82 2.13
CA PRO A 186 -0.63 -22.81 1.07
C PRO A 186 0.24 -22.68 -0.20
N HIS A 187 0.58 -21.46 -0.64
CA HIS A 187 1.27 -21.23 -1.93
C HIS A 187 2.72 -20.71 -1.80
N ASP A 188 3.12 -20.21 -0.63
CA ASP A 188 4.42 -19.57 -0.39
C ASP A 188 5.52 -20.51 0.17
N LEU A 189 5.28 -21.82 0.17
CA LEU A 189 6.18 -22.82 0.80
C LEU A 189 7.52 -23.03 0.07
N ALA A 190 7.68 -22.51 -1.15
CA ALA A 190 8.94 -22.65 -1.87
C ALA A 190 10.08 -21.86 -1.18
N HIS A 191 9.78 -20.69 -0.59
CA HIS A 191 10.77 -19.81 0.06
C HIS A 191 10.14 -18.95 1.18
N PRO A 192 10.02 -19.43 2.42
CA PRO A 192 9.42 -18.67 3.51
C PRO A 192 10.34 -17.53 3.96
N VAL A 193 10.12 -16.32 3.45
CA VAL A 193 10.83 -15.13 3.95
C VAL A 193 10.18 -14.66 5.25
N PRO A 194 10.95 -14.40 6.34
CA PRO A 194 10.36 -13.96 7.61
C PRO A 194 9.54 -12.69 7.45
N MET A 195 8.37 -12.63 8.09
CA MET A 195 7.46 -11.49 7.99
C MET A 195 8.11 -10.15 8.36
N ARG A 196 9.05 -10.16 9.33
CA ARG A 196 9.83 -8.98 9.72
C ARG A 196 10.66 -8.44 8.54
N LEU A 197 11.33 -9.29 7.76
CA LEU A 197 12.14 -8.84 6.61
C LEU A 197 11.28 -8.12 5.57
N ARG A 198 10.13 -8.71 5.23
CA ARG A 198 9.16 -8.08 4.33
C ARG A 198 8.77 -6.69 4.84
N ARG A 199 8.38 -6.60 6.11
CA ARG A 199 7.94 -5.34 6.70
C ARG A 199 9.06 -4.31 6.73
N ASP A 200 10.25 -4.70 7.17
CA ASP A 200 11.41 -3.80 7.22
C ASP A 200 11.78 -3.30 5.83
N TYR A 201 11.70 -4.15 4.81
CA TYR A 201 11.92 -3.75 3.42
C TYR A 201 10.89 -2.74 2.91
N VAL A 202 9.60 -2.97 3.17
CA VAL A 202 8.55 -2.01 2.81
C VAL A 202 8.74 -0.69 3.56
N THR A 203 8.97 -0.73 4.87
CA THR A 203 9.22 0.44 5.69
C THR A 203 10.44 1.22 5.20
N TRP A 204 11.53 0.53 4.86
CA TRP A 204 12.75 1.14 4.32
C TRP A 204 12.48 1.82 2.97
N CYS A 205 11.75 1.16 2.07
CA CYS A 205 11.36 1.75 0.78
C CYS A 205 10.48 3.00 0.98
N LEU A 206 9.42 2.91 1.80
CA LEU A 206 8.52 4.03 2.08
C LEU A 206 9.23 5.18 2.81
N GLY A 207 10.25 4.88 3.61
CA GLY A 207 11.09 5.87 4.26
C GLY A 207 11.85 6.79 3.28
N HIS A 208 12.06 6.35 2.03
CA HIS A 208 12.64 7.18 0.96
C HIS A 208 11.61 8.14 0.33
N ALA A 209 10.32 7.97 0.59
CA ALA A 209 9.31 8.90 0.16
C ALA A 209 9.45 10.24 0.91
N SER A 210 9.38 11.34 0.16
CA SER A 210 9.33 12.68 0.72
C SER A 210 7.97 12.94 1.37
N ALA A 211 6.89 12.38 0.83
CA ALA A 211 5.57 12.37 1.46
C ALA A 211 4.81 11.08 1.16
N LEU A 212 3.96 10.69 2.10
CA LEU A 212 2.95 9.64 1.91
C LEU A 212 1.59 10.31 1.84
N VAL A 213 0.73 9.86 0.93
CA VAL A 213 -0.66 10.28 0.80
C VAL A 213 -1.55 9.09 1.13
N SER A 214 -2.59 9.29 1.92
CA SER A 214 -3.54 8.25 2.28
C SER A 214 -4.98 8.74 2.07
N PRO A 215 -5.87 7.93 1.48
CA PRO A 215 -7.26 8.28 1.29
C PRO A 215 -8.06 8.37 2.59
N SER A 216 -7.59 7.76 3.68
CA SER A 216 -8.29 7.81 4.96
C SER A 216 -7.34 7.91 6.14
N VAL A 217 -7.86 8.51 7.22
CA VAL A 217 -7.15 8.57 8.52
C VAL A 217 -6.86 7.16 9.02
N SER A 218 -7.81 6.24 8.88
CA SER A 218 -7.67 4.85 9.32
C SER A 218 -6.51 4.13 8.64
N LEU A 219 -6.35 4.29 7.31
CA LEU A 219 -5.23 3.69 6.60
C LEU A 219 -3.90 4.35 6.98
N ALA A 220 -3.88 5.69 7.09
CA ALA A 220 -2.69 6.40 7.55
C ALA A 220 -2.27 5.95 8.97
N ASP A 221 -3.21 5.82 9.89
CA ASP A 221 -2.99 5.28 11.24
C ASP A 221 -2.46 3.86 11.20
N ALA A 222 -2.98 2.98 10.32
CA ALA A 222 -2.49 1.61 10.19
C ALA A 222 -1.01 1.56 9.78
N TYR A 223 -0.58 2.41 8.84
CA TYR A 223 0.83 2.48 8.45
C TYR A 223 1.73 3.11 9.53
N VAL A 224 1.23 4.11 10.25
CA VAL A 224 1.96 4.71 11.38
C VAL A 224 2.12 3.71 12.53
N GLN A 225 1.05 2.99 12.89
CA GLN A 225 1.07 1.95 13.92
C GLN A 225 2.01 0.79 13.55
N ALA A 226 2.10 0.44 12.27
CA ALA A 226 3.03 -0.58 11.78
C ALA A 226 4.49 -0.09 11.71
N GLY A 227 4.77 1.18 12.03
CA GLY A 227 6.09 1.78 11.92
C GLY A 227 6.58 2.00 10.48
N ALA A 228 5.68 1.88 9.49
CA ALA A 228 5.98 2.01 8.06
C ALA A 228 5.78 3.44 7.52
N ALA A 229 5.18 4.32 8.33
CA ALA A 229 4.95 5.72 8.01
C ALA A 229 5.21 6.63 9.21
N ARG A 230 5.55 7.89 8.93
CA ARG A 230 5.66 8.94 9.94
C ARG A 230 4.48 9.89 9.82
N ARG A 231 3.83 10.25 10.93
CA ARG A 231 2.59 11.05 10.93
C ARG A 231 2.80 12.42 10.29
N GLU A 232 3.90 13.08 10.61
CA GLU A 232 4.29 14.38 10.05
C GLU A 232 4.61 14.34 8.55
N ARG A 233 4.81 13.14 8.00
CA ARG A 233 5.06 12.91 6.58
C ARG A 233 3.88 12.32 5.82
N THR A 234 2.74 12.11 6.49
CA THR A 234 1.58 11.41 5.92
C THR A 234 0.36 12.33 5.86
N PHE A 235 -0.07 12.62 4.64
CA PHE A 235 -1.19 13.51 4.35
C PHE A 235 -2.45 12.71 4.03
N VAL A 236 -3.58 13.10 4.63
CA VAL A 236 -4.88 12.46 4.35
C VAL A 236 -5.62 13.25 3.28
N ILE A 237 -5.72 12.69 2.07
CA ILE A 237 -6.35 13.30 0.89
C ILE A 237 -7.27 12.25 0.28
N SER A 238 -8.57 12.57 0.18
CA SER A 238 -9.57 11.71 -0.45
C SER A 238 -9.15 11.26 -1.85
N ASN A 239 -9.56 10.06 -2.25
CA ASN A 239 -9.45 9.54 -3.61
C ASN A 239 -10.10 10.45 -4.65
N GLY A 240 -11.08 11.25 -4.24
CA GLY A 240 -11.84 12.12 -5.12
C GLY A 240 -12.93 11.38 -5.90
N ILE A 241 -14.01 12.08 -6.21
CA ILE A 241 -15.08 11.58 -7.08
C ILE A 241 -15.41 12.55 -8.21
N ASP A 242 -15.45 12.03 -9.44
CA ASP A 242 -15.98 12.73 -10.60
C ASP A 242 -17.47 13.02 -10.40
N LEU A 243 -17.79 14.28 -10.13
CA LEU A 243 -19.16 14.73 -9.89
C LEU A 243 -19.97 14.92 -11.19
N ARG A 244 -19.34 14.97 -12.37
CA ARG A 244 -20.03 15.30 -13.64
C ARG A 244 -21.26 14.40 -13.90
N PRO A 245 -21.19 13.06 -13.73
CA PRO A 245 -22.36 12.20 -13.97
C PRO A 245 -23.50 12.39 -12.95
N PHE A 246 -23.21 13.00 -11.79
CA PHE A 246 -24.14 13.13 -10.68
C PHE A 246 -24.71 14.55 -10.53
N ARG A 247 -24.17 15.55 -11.26
CA ARG A 247 -24.63 16.95 -11.16
C ARG A 247 -26.05 17.13 -11.66
N GLU A 248 -26.39 16.50 -12.78
CA GLU A 248 -27.72 16.60 -13.40
C GLU A 248 -28.59 15.37 -13.13
N MET A 249 -28.11 14.44 -12.31
CA MET A 249 -28.84 13.21 -11.97
C MET A 249 -30.19 13.57 -11.33
N LYS A 250 -31.26 13.04 -11.92
CA LYS A 250 -32.60 13.11 -11.35
C LYS A 250 -32.92 11.81 -10.62
N ARG A 251 -33.32 11.96 -9.36
CA ARG A 251 -33.74 10.85 -8.51
C ARG A 251 -35.09 10.34 -8.98
N VAL A 252 -35.24 9.03 -9.15
CA VAL A 252 -36.52 8.39 -9.50
C VAL A 252 -37.33 8.22 -8.21
N PRO A 253 -38.52 8.82 -8.04
CA PRO A 253 -39.34 8.65 -6.84
C PRO A 253 -39.83 7.20 -6.69
N SER A 254 -39.97 6.75 -5.44
CA SER A 254 -40.55 5.45 -5.08
C SER A 254 -41.34 5.56 -3.78
N ALA A 255 -42.38 4.72 -3.65
CA ALA A 255 -43.12 4.52 -2.40
C ALA A 255 -42.42 3.51 -1.47
N ALA A 256 -41.76 2.50 -2.06
CA ALA A 256 -40.93 1.54 -1.35
C ALA A 256 -39.51 2.09 -1.14
N THR A 257 -38.89 1.76 -0.01
CA THR A 257 -37.48 2.10 0.27
C THR A 257 -36.56 1.15 -0.49
N ARG A 258 -35.71 1.68 -1.37
CA ARG A 258 -34.84 0.87 -2.22
C ARG A 258 -33.41 0.90 -1.69
N PHE A 259 -32.89 -0.26 -1.34
CA PHE A 259 -31.51 -0.46 -0.92
C PHE A 259 -30.64 -0.89 -2.10
N LEU A 260 -29.41 -0.38 -2.15
CA LEU A 260 -28.41 -0.77 -3.14
C LEU A 260 -27.12 -1.17 -2.45
N CYS A 261 -26.53 -2.30 -2.85
CA CYS A 261 -25.18 -2.68 -2.48
C CYS A 261 -24.32 -2.78 -3.75
N VAL A 262 -23.21 -2.02 -3.79
CA VAL A 262 -22.23 -2.09 -4.88
C VAL A 262 -20.87 -2.48 -4.28
N ALA A 263 -20.49 -3.74 -4.42
CA ALA A 263 -19.27 -4.29 -3.84
C ALA A 263 -18.84 -5.60 -4.50
N TYR A 264 -17.56 -5.98 -4.37
CA TYR A 264 -17.12 -7.35 -4.66
C TYR A 264 -17.87 -8.35 -3.75
N MET A 265 -18.35 -9.45 -4.31
CA MET A 265 -19.09 -10.48 -3.58
C MET A 265 -18.14 -11.46 -2.91
N GLY A 266 -17.66 -11.04 -1.74
CA GLY A 266 -16.85 -11.86 -0.84
C GLY A 266 -17.24 -11.64 0.62
N GLU A 267 -16.79 -12.54 1.49
CA GLU A 267 -17.09 -12.53 2.93
C GLU A 267 -16.61 -11.24 3.59
N HIS A 268 -15.47 -10.72 3.14
CA HIS A 268 -14.86 -9.49 3.65
C HIS A 268 -15.72 -8.24 3.38
N LYS A 269 -16.59 -8.26 2.36
CA LYS A 269 -17.57 -7.19 2.08
C LYS A 269 -18.90 -7.38 2.82
N GLY A 270 -19.03 -8.45 3.63
CA GLY A 270 -20.21 -8.70 4.46
C GLY A 270 -21.47 -9.05 3.68
N ILE A 271 -21.35 -9.55 2.45
CA ILE A 271 -22.51 -10.00 1.66
C ILE A 271 -23.35 -11.05 2.42
N PRO A 272 -22.76 -12.03 3.14
CA PRO A 272 -23.57 -12.94 3.96
C PRO A 272 -24.41 -12.22 5.03
N ASP A 273 -23.90 -11.16 5.66
CA ASP A 273 -24.65 -10.39 6.66
C ASP A 273 -25.81 -9.63 6.02
N LEU A 274 -25.63 -9.14 4.79
CA LEU A 274 -26.69 -8.47 4.03
C LEU A 274 -27.84 -9.43 3.69
N ILE A 275 -27.53 -10.66 3.30
CA ILE A 275 -28.54 -11.68 2.98
C ILE A 275 -29.30 -12.10 4.24
N GLU A 276 -28.61 -12.30 5.38
CA GLU A 276 -29.28 -12.60 6.65
C GLU A 276 -30.15 -11.43 7.13
N ALA A 277 -29.71 -10.18 6.92
CA ALA A 277 -30.54 -9.01 7.20
C ALA A 277 -31.80 -8.95 6.32
N ALA A 278 -31.66 -9.20 5.01
CA ALA A 278 -32.79 -9.24 4.07
C ALA A 278 -33.80 -10.35 4.42
N LYS A 279 -33.32 -11.53 4.81
CA LYS A 279 -34.15 -12.65 5.29
C LYS A 279 -34.99 -12.25 6.51
N ARG A 280 -34.41 -11.51 7.47
CA ARG A 280 -35.11 -11.06 8.68
C ARG A 280 -36.22 -10.08 8.35
N LEU A 281 -35.95 -9.10 7.49
CA LEU A 281 -36.96 -8.17 7.00
C LEU A 281 -38.11 -8.88 6.29
N ALA A 282 -37.80 -9.90 5.48
CA ALA A 282 -38.81 -10.68 4.77
C ALA A 282 -39.68 -11.55 5.69
N GLY A 283 -39.18 -11.89 6.89
CA GLY A 283 -39.96 -12.60 7.91
C GLY A 283 -41.10 -11.78 8.52
N ASP A 284 -41.04 -10.45 8.40
CA ASP A 284 -42.10 -9.55 8.84
C ASP A 284 -43.04 -9.22 7.66
N VAL A 285 -44.22 -9.84 7.67
CA VAL A 285 -45.25 -9.67 6.63
C VAL A 285 -45.71 -8.21 6.51
N SER A 286 -45.59 -7.40 7.57
CA SER A 286 -45.97 -5.97 7.52
C SER A 286 -45.02 -5.13 6.67
N LEU A 287 -43.83 -5.65 6.34
CA LEU A 287 -42.83 -4.99 5.48
C LEU A 287 -42.94 -5.41 4.01
N LYS A 288 -43.85 -6.33 3.66
CA LYS A 288 -44.03 -6.79 2.28
C LYS A 288 -44.28 -5.60 1.33
N GLU A 289 -43.62 -5.59 0.18
CA GLU A 289 -43.70 -4.53 -0.86
C GLU A 289 -43.24 -3.12 -0.41
N ARG A 290 -42.83 -2.93 0.85
CA ARG A 290 -42.33 -1.63 1.36
C ARG A 290 -40.84 -1.41 1.10
N TRP A 291 -40.14 -2.43 0.62
CA TRP A 291 -38.70 -2.35 0.35
C TRP A 291 -38.26 -3.23 -0.82
N SER A 292 -37.07 -2.96 -1.33
CA SER A 292 -36.33 -3.85 -2.23
C SER A 292 -34.83 -3.70 -2.02
N LEU A 293 -34.06 -4.71 -2.39
CA LEU A 293 -32.60 -4.69 -2.33
C LEU A 293 -32.01 -5.09 -3.69
N THR A 294 -31.12 -4.26 -4.24
CA THR A 294 -30.31 -4.62 -5.41
C THR A 294 -28.86 -4.81 -5.00
N ILE A 295 -28.24 -5.91 -5.39
CA ILE A 295 -26.82 -6.21 -5.18
C ILE A 295 -26.14 -6.27 -6.54
N ALA A 296 -25.16 -5.40 -6.76
CA ALA A 296 -24.38 -5.30 -7.99
C ALA A 296 -22.89 -5.49 -7.69
N GLY A 297 -22.25 -6.39 -8.44
CA GLY A 297 -20.86 -6.76 -8.19
C GLY A 297 -20.56 -8.19 -8.62
N ASP A 298 -19.28 -8.48 -8.75
CA ASP A 298 -18.76 -9.80 -9.08
C ASP A 298 -18.07 -10.42 -7.88
N GLY A 299 -17.82 -11.71 -7.87
CA GLY A 299 -17.01 -12.35 -6.84
C GLY A 299 -17.33 -13.82 -6.65
N HIS A 300 -16.50 -14.49 -5.86
CA HIS A 300 -16.61 -15.94 -5.67
C HIS A 300 -17.91 -16.37 -4.98
N LEU A 301 -18.61 -15.45 -4.28
CA LEU A 301 -19.92 -15.73 -3.66
C LEU A 301 -21.11 -15.49 -4.60
N LEU A 302 -20.93 -15.04 -5.84
CA LEU A 302 -22.03 -14.62 -6.72
C LEU A 302 -23.12 -15.69 -6.87
N GLU A 303 -22.73 -16.91 -7.23
CA GLU A 303 -23.68 -18.01 -7.45
C GLU A 303 -24.32 -18.51 -6.16
N ASP A 304 -23.56 -18.50 -5.05
CA ASP A 304 -24.08 -18.84 -3.73
C ASP A 304 -25.12 -17.82 -3.24
N VAL A 305 -24.91 -16.54 -3.52
CA VAL A 305 -25.85 -15.46 -3.19
C VAL A 305 -27.14 -15.61 -4.00
N ARG A 306 -27.05 -15.87 -5.30
CA ARG A 306 -28.21 -16.12 -6.16
C ARG A 306 -29.03 -17.31 -5.68
N ARG A 307 -28.36 -18.41 -5.35
CA ARG A 307 -29.00 -19.61 -4.80
C ARG A 307 -29.73 -19.32 -3.49
N GLN A 308 -29.08 -18.64 -2.54
CA GLN A 308 -29.68 -18.28 -1.26
C GLN A 308 -30.92 -17.39 -1.42
N ILE A 309 -30.88 -16.39 -2.31
CA ILE A 309 -32.03 -15.53 -2.60
C ILE A 309 -33.22 -16.37 -3.09
N ALA A 310 -32.98 -17.33 -3.98
CA ALA A 310 -34.02 -18.21 -4.51
C ALA A 310 -34.58 -19.17 -3.45
N GLU A 311 -33.71 -19.82 -2.68
CA GLU A 311 -34.09 -20.75 -1.60
C GLU A 311 -34.91 -20.06 -0.50
N LEU A 312 -34.61 -18.78 -0.22
CA LEU A 312 -35.35 -17.96 0.73
C LEU A 312 -36.66 -17.37 0.15
N GLY A 313 -36.95 -17.59 -1.14
CA GLY A 313 -38.13 -17.03 -1.80
C GLY A 313 -38.09 -15.51 -1.96
N LEU A 314 -36.90 -14.91 -2.00
CA LEU A 314 -36.70 -13.46 -2.01
C LEU A 314 -36.55 -12.85 -3.39
N SER A 315 -36.65 -13.64 -4.46
CA SER A 315 -36.34 -13.20 -5.84
C SER A 315 -37.16 -12.01 -6.36
N GLU A 316 -38.35 -11.76 -5.79
CA GLU A 316 -39.17 -10.57 -6.14
C GLU A 316 -38.70 -9.29 -5.43
N THR A 317 -38.05 -9.43 -4.27
CA THR A 317 -37.65 -8.31 -3.39
C THR A 317 -36.16 -8.02 -3.45
N VAL A 318 -35.33 -9.04 -3.70
CA VAL A 318 -33.88 -8.98 -3.71
C VAL A 318 -33.35 -9.42 -5.08
N GLN A 319 -32.65 -8.52 -5.77
CA GLN A 319 -32.05 -8.79 -7.08
C GLN A 319 -30.53 -8.82 -6.98
N CYS A 320 -29.91 -9.90 -7.48
CA CYS A 320 -28.45 -10.04 -7.60
C CYS A 320 -28.04 -9.96 -9.07
N LEU A 321 -27.54 -8.80 -9.49
CA LEU A 321 -27.29 -8.49 -10.90
C LEU A 321 -25.96 -9.04 -11.42
N GLY A 322 -25.01 -9.37 -10.55
CA GLY A 322 -23.64 -9.67 -10.95
C GLY A 322 -22.88 -8.40 -11.35
N ARG A 323 -21.78 -8.56 -12.11
CA ARG A 323 -21.01 -7.43 -12.65
C ARG A 323 -21.87 -6.62 -13.63
N VAL A 324 -21.92 -5.31 -13.44
CA VAL A 324 -22.58 -4.39 -14.36
C VAL A 324 -21.65 -3.23 -14.78
N PRO A 325 -21.85 -2.66 -15.97
CA PRO A 325 -21.14 -1.45 -16.41
C PRO A 325 -21.35 -0.22 -15.49
N ARG A 326 -20.43 0.75 -15.55
CA ARG A 326 -20.43 1.93 -14.66
C ARG A 326 -21.65 2.84 -14.87
N ASP A 327 -22.03 3.10 -16.11
CA ASP A 327 -23.26 3.79 -16.47
C ASP A 327 -24.50 3.13 -15.84
N ARG A 328 -24.55 1.79 -15.84
CA ARG A 328 -25.61 1.06 -15.15
C ARG A 328 -25.57 1.25 -13.63
N ILE A 329 -24.39 1.36 -13.00
CA ILE A 329 -24.28 1.71 -11.56
C ILE A 329 -24.88 3.09 -11.28
N ILE A 330 -24.59 4.09 -12.12
CA ILE A 330 -25.13 5.45 -12.00
C ILE A 330 -26.65 5.43 -12.10
N GLU A 331 -27.21 4.67 -13.05
CA GLU A 331 -28.66 4.47 -13.16
C GLU A 331 -29.26 3.83 -11.90
N LEU A 332 -28.65 2.75 -11.40
CA LEU A 332 -29.08 2.09 -10.16
C LEU A 332 -29.06 3.04 -8.96
N MET A 333 -28.02 3.86 -8.84
CA MET A 333 -27.93 4.88 -7.80
C MET A 333 -29.06 5.91 -7.92
N SER A 334 -29.38 6.38 -9.13
CA SER A 334 -30.50 7.30 -9.36
C SER A 334 -31.87 6.72 -8.95
N ALA A 335 -31.97 5.39 -8.96
CA ALA A 335 -33.16 4.61 -8.64
C ALA A 335 -33.07 3.86 -7.30
N SER A 336 -32.19 4.28 -6.37
CA SER A 336 -32.02 3.64 -5.06
C SER A 336 -31.87 4.69 -3.96
N ASP A 337 -32.49 4.50 -2.80
CA ASP A 337 -32.61 5.52 -1.74
C ASP A 337 -31.48 5.45 -0.71
N VAL A 338 -31.03 4.24 -0.38
CA VAL A 338 -30.00 3.98 0.63
C VAL A 338 -28.92 3.07 0.04
N ILE A 339 -27.64 3.48 0.14
CA ILE A 339 -26.52 2.57 -0.16
C ILE A 339 -26.21 1.75 1.09
N VAL A 340 -26.00 0.45 0.93
CA VAL A 340 -25.66 -0.49 2.01
C VAL A 340 -24.26 -1.05 1.77
N LEU A 341 -23.34 -0.79 2.70
CA LEU A 341 -21.98 -1.32 2.68
C LEU A 341 -21.66 -2.05 4.00
N PRO A 342 -21.94 -3.36 4.09
CA PRO A 342 -21.85 -4.12 5.33
C PRO A 342 -20.45 -4.72 5.58
N SER A 343 -19.39 -4.04 5.13
CA SER A 343 -18.01 -4.56 5.13
C SER A 343 -17.57 -5.10 6.50
N ARG A 344 -16.87 -6.23 6.52
CA ARG A 344 -16.28 -6.80 7.75
C ARG A 344 -14.84 -6.36 7.95
N TRP A 345 -14.13 -6.09 6.86
CA TRP A 345 -12.73 -5.66 6.90
C TRP A 345 -12.59 -4.12 6.99
N PRO A 346 -11.46 -3.61 7.48
CA PRO A 346 -11.14 -2.18 7.43
C PRO A 346 -11.01 -1.68 5.98
N GLU A 347 -12.09 -1.11 5.46
CA GLU A 347 -12.07 -0.38 4.21
C GLU A 347 -11.21 0.88 4.32
N ASN A 348 -10.66 1.35 3.20
CA ASN A 348 -9.91 2.60 3.18
C ASN A 348 -10.87 3.78 3.01
N GLU A 349 -11.23 4.10 1.78
CA GLU A 349 -12.25 5.08 1.45
C GLU A 349 -13.08 4.50 0.29
N PRO A 350 -14.17 3.76 0.59
CA PRO A 350 -14.96 3.09 -0.43
C PRO A 350 -15.51 4.07 -1.47
N VAL A 351 -15.09 3.90 -2.72
CA VAL A 351 -15.57 4.73 -3.83
C VAL A 351 -17.09 4.62 -4.00
N SER A 352 -17.71 3.48 -3.69
CA SER A 352 -19.17 3.33 -3.72
C SER A 352 -19.90 4.23 -2.72
N LEU A 353 -19.29 4.57 -1.58
CA LEU A 353 -19.85 5.57 -0.64
C LEU A 353 -19.64 6.99 -1.16
N LEU A 354 -18.52 7.29 -1.82
CA LEU A 354 -18.32 8.59 -2.48
C LEU A 354 -19.31 8.79 -3.64
N GLU A 355 -19.55 7.76 -4.45
CA GLU A 355 -20.54 7.76 -5.53
C GLU A 355 -21.96 7.91 -4.97
N ALA A 356 -22.30 7.20 -3.89
CA ALA A 356 -23.58 7.36 -3.21
C ALA A 356 -23.77 8.76 -2.61
N MET A 357 -22.70 9.35 -2.06
CA MET A 357 -22.70 10.75 -1.61
C MET A 357 -22.99 11.69 -2.79
N ALA A 358 -22.30 11.48 -3.91
CA ALA A 358 -22.48 12.27 -5.13
C ALA A 358 -23.90 12.13 -5.69
N ALA A 359 -24.47 10.93 -5.65
CA ALA A 359 -25.83 10.59 -6.10
C ALA A 359 -26.94 11.04 -5.12
N GLY A 360 -26.58 11.60 -3.97
CA GLY A 360 -27.54 12.06 -2.97
C GLY A 360 -28.33 10.93 -2.30
N MET A 361 -27.69 9.81 -2.03
CA MET A 361 -28.25 8.68 -1.29
C MET A 361 -27.95 8.82 0.20
N ALA A 362 -28.80 8.26 1.06
CA ALA A 362 -28.41 7.99 2.44
C ALA A 362 -27.42 6.83 2.49
N GLN A 363 -26.57 6.80 3.53
CA GLN A 363 -25.54 5.79 3.68
C GLN A 363 -25.84 4.88 4.88
N LEU A 364 -25.84 3.57 4.68
CA LEU A 364 -25.91 2.58 5.75
C LEU A 364 -24.67 1.69 5.64
N ALA A 365 -23.77 1.75 6.60
CA ALA A 365 -22.55 0.98 6.52
C ALA A 365 -22.07 0.50 7.90
N THR A 366 -21.11 -0.41 7.90
CA THR A 366 -20.46 -0.86 9.12
C THR A 366 -19.40 0.14 9.59
N ASP A 367 -19.24 0.30 10.91
CA ASP A 367 -18.21 1.15 11.51
C ASP A 367 -16.86 0.43 11.55
N VAL A 368 -16.20 0.38 10.39
CA VAL A 368 -14.91 -0.30 10.24
C VAL A 368 -14.00 0.43 9.25
N GLY A 369 -12.71 0.50 9.56
CA GLY A 369 -11.73 1.19 8.72
C GLY A 369 -12.03 2.69 8.60
N GLY A 370 -11.93 3.24 7.38
CA GLY A 370 -12.21 4.64 7.08
C GLY A 370 -13.67 4.95 6.76
N ILE A 371 -14.60 3.98 6.84
CA ILE A 371 -16.03 4.22 6.58
C ILE A 371 -16.59 5.30 7.52
N GLY A 372 -16.23 5.25 8.81
CA GLY A 372 -16.73 6.20 9.81
C GLY A 372 -16.35 7.65 9.53
N ALA A 373 -15.28 7.90 8.77
CA ALA A 373 -14.91 9.26 8.34
C ALA A 373 -15.83 9.80 7.24
N LEU A 374 -16.47 8.92 6.46
CA LEU A 374 -17.41 9.30 5.42
C LEU A 374 -18.82 9.50 5.96
N ILE A 375 -19.23 8.87 7.06
CA ILE A 375 -20.63 8.93 7.54
C ILE A 375 -20.71 9.74 8.82
N GLU A 376 -21.56 10.79 8.84
CA GLU A 376 -21.97 11.47 10.06
C GLU A 376 -23.28 10.83 10.57
N PRO A 377 -23.25 10.02 11.66
CA PRO A 377 -24.42 9.27 12.11
C PRO A 377 -25.61 10.16 12.43
N GLY A 378 -26.79 9.79 11.91
CA GLY A 378 -28.04 10.55 12.08
C GLY A 378 -28.13 11.82 11.23
N LYS A 379 -27.10 12.14 10.44
CA LYS A 379 -27.10 13.29 9.53
C LYS A 379 -26.97 12.88 8.07
N THR A 380 -26.01 12.05 7.73
CA THR A 380 -25.76 11.64 6.34
C THR A 380 -25.91 10.13 6.14
N GLY A 381 -26.19 9.41 7.23
CA GLY A 381 -26.31 7.97 7.23
C GLY A 381 -26.36 7.35 8.62
N THR A 382 -26.22 6.03 8.65
CA THR A 382 -26.21 5.17 9.83
C THR A 382 -24.97 4.29 9.81
N LEU A 383 -24.32 4.15 10.97
CA LEU A 383 -23.25 3.20 11.21
C LEU A 383 -23.76 2.07 12.10
N VAL A 384 -23.41 0.82 11.75
CA VAL A 384 -23.69 -0.38 12.56
C VAL A 384 -22.38 -1.14 12.85
N PRO A 385 -22.31 -1.96 13.91
CA PRO A 385 -21.13 -2.80 14.12
C PRO A 385 -20.91 -3.79 12.96
N PRO A 386 -19.65 -4.12 12.58
CA PRO A 386 -19.37 -5.18 11.62
C PRO A 386 -19.80 -6.55 12.16
N SER A 387 -20.08 -7.50 11.26
CA SER A 387 -20.50 -8.87 11.61
C SER A 387 -21.76 -8.94 12.49
N ALA A 388 -22.66 -7.96 12.36
CA ALA A 388 -23.88 -7.84 13.15
C ALA A 388 -25.13 -7.73 12.25
N PRO A 389 -25.57 -8.83 11.58
CA PRO A 389 -26.72 -8.80 10.69
C PRO A 389 -28.02 -8.36 11.37
N ASP A 390 -28.14 -8.48 12.71
CA ASP A 390 -29.34 -8.05 13.46
C ASP A 390 -29.43 -6.52 13.44
N ARG A 391 -28.32 -5.88 13.76
CA ARG A 391 -28.18 -4.42 13.77
C ARG A 391 -28.31 -3.85 12.35
N LEU A 392 -27.84 -4.58 11.34
CA LEU A 392 -28.03 -4.20 9.94
C LEU A 392 -29.51 -4.24 9.54
N ALA A 393 -30.24 -5.32 9.89
CA ALA A 393 -31.67 -5.44 9.63
C ALA A 393 -32.49 -4.35 10.35
N GLU A 394 -32.22 -4.10 11.63
CA GLU A 394 -32.86 -3.04 12.41
C GLU A 394 -32.65 -1.66 11.76
N ALA A 395 -31.43 -1.38 11.28
CA ALA A 395 -31.12 -0.12 10.61
C ALA A 395 -31.81 -0.01 9.25
N MET A 396 -31.90 -1.10 8.48
CA MET A 396 -32.69 -1.13 7.24
C MET A 396 -34.18 -0.88 7.53
N GLN A 397 -34.76 -1.55 8.53
CA GLN A 397 -36.15 -1.35 8.95
C GLN A 397 -36.42 0.10 9.34
N ALA A 398 -35.50 0.75 10.05
CA ALA A 398 -35.63 2.16 10.40
C ALA A 398 -35.76 3.10 9.18
N TYR A 399 -35.13 2.79 8.04
CA TYR A 399 -35.36 3.53 6.80
C TYR A 399 -36.68 3.17 6.13
N ILE A 400 -37.15 1.93 6.27
CA ILE A 400 -38.46 1.49 5.75
C ILE A 400 -39.61 2.19 6.50
N ASP A 401 -39.45 2.39 7.81
CA ASP A 401 -40.44 3.04 8.67
C ASP A 401 -40.44 4.57 8.58
N ALA A 402 -39.32 5.17 8.19
CA ALA A 402 -39.18 6.61 7.95
C ALA A 402 -38.49 6.91 6.59
N PRO A 403 -39.14 6.67 5.44
CA PRO A 403 -38.49 6.82 4.12
C PRO A 403 -38.03 8.25 3.80
N GLU A 404 -38.67 9.27 4.40
CA GLU A 404 -38.27 10.67 4.29
C GLU A 404 -36.85 10.91 4.83
N ARG A 405 -36.43 10.13 5.84
CA ARG A 405 -35.09 10.19 6.41
C ARG A 405 -34.02 9.97 5.35
N ALA A 406 -34.21 9.01 4.45
CA ALA A 406 -33.23 8.72 3.40
C ALA A 406 -33.06 9.92 2.45
N ARG A 407 -34.15 10.66 2.19
CA ARG A 407 -34.12 11.86 1.33
C ARG A 407 -33.40 13.01 2.02
N GLU A 408 -33.67 13.26 3.30
CA GLU A 408 -32.99 14.31 4.07
C GLU A 408 -31.50 14.06 4.19
N GLU A 409 -31.10 12.83 4.56
CA GLU A 409 -29.70 12.45 4.67
C GLU A 409 -28.99 12.53 3.30
N GLY A 410 -29.67 12.11 2.23
CA GLY A 410 -29.21 12.26 0.85
C GLY A 410 -28.97 13.71 0.43
N GLN A 411 -29.86 14.65 0.81
CA GLN A 411 -29.67 16.08 0.57
C GLN A 411 -28.45 16.64 1.31
N ARG A 412 -28.22 16.19 2.55
CA ARG A 412 -27.00 16.57 3.31
C ARG A 412 -25.73 16.01 2.67
N ASN A 413 -25.79 14.81 2.09
CA ASN A 413 -24.69 14.26 1.29
C ASN A 413 -24.40 15.11 0.03
N VAL A 414 -25.43 15.54 -0.70
CA VAL A 414 -25.25 16.45 -1.85
C VAL A 414 -24.61 17.77 -1.42
N ALA A 415 -25.03 18.34 -0.28
CA ALA A 415 -24.52 19.63 0.19
C ALA A 415 -23.01 19.64 0.49
N ARG A 416 -22.41 18.48 0.79
CA ARG A 416 -20.97 18.36 1.13
C ARG A 416 -20.11 17.72 0.04
N ARG A 417 -20.69 17.19 -1.05
CA ARG A 417 -19.97 16.39 -2.06
C ARG A 417 -18.84 17.14 -2.76
N GLU A 418 -18.91 18.48 -2.85
CA GLU A 418 -17.86 19.31 -3.45
C GLU A 418 -16.53 19.20 -2.68
N GLY A 419 -16.56 18.92 -1.37
CA GLY A 419 -15.36 18.67 -0.57
C GLY A 419 -14.64 17.36 -0.92
N TYR A 420 -15.30 16.48 -1.68
CA TYR A 420 -14.78 15.19 -2.17
C TYR A 420 -14.59 15.17 -3.68
N ALA A 421 -14.77 16.30 -4.37
CA ALA A 421 -14.57 16.37 -5.82
C ALA A 421 -13.11 16.06 -6.21
N GLU A 422 -12.89 15.46 -7.39
CA GLU A 422 -11.55 15.18 -7.90
C GLU A 422 -10.68 16.44 -7.95
N GLU A 423 -11.26 17.58 -8.31
CA GLU A 423 -10.58 18.87 -8.35
C GLU A 423 -10.09 19.32 -6.96
N ALA A 424 -10.89 19.06 -5.92
CA ALA A 424 -10.51 19.37 -4.53
C ALA A 424 -9.37 18.46 -4.05
N ALA A 425 -9.40 17.17 -4.41
CA ALA A 425 -8.32 16.24 -4.10
C ALA A 425 -7.01 16.61 -4.80
N VAL A 426 -7.08 16.99 -6.09
CA VAL A 426 -5.92 17.41 -6.89
C VAL A 426 -5.32 18.71 -6.36
N ALA A 427 -6.14 19.70 -5.96
CA ALA A 427 -5.65 20.93 -5.35
C ALA A 427 -4.82 20.65 -4.10
N ARG A 428 -5.32 19.77 -3.21
CA ARG A 428 -4.58 19.36 -2.01
C ARG A 428 -3.32 18.54 -2.32
N LEU A 429 -3.31 17.79 -3.42
CA LEU A 429 -2.14 17.06 -3.87
C LEU A 429 -1.05 18.02 -4.40
N LEU A 430 -1.44 19.08 -5.11
CA LEU A 430 -0.53 20.13 -5.55
C LEU A 430 0.12 20.84 -4.35
N ASP A 431 -0.62 21.11 -3.27
CA ASP A 431 -0.04 21.67 -2.04
C ASP A 431 1.06 20.75 -1.47
N VAL A 432 0.85 19.43 -1.49
CA VAL A 432 1.86 18.44 -1.05
C VAL A 432 3.08 18.45 -1.97
N TYR A 433 2.88 18.57 -3.29
CA TYR A 433 3.99 18.65 -4.24
C TYR A 433 4.81 19.92 -4.03
N GLU A 434 4.15 21.06 -3.78
CA GLU A 434 4.82 22.31 -3.48
C GLU A 434 5.65 22.21 -2.19
N ASP A 435 5.10 21.63 -1.11
CA ASP A 435 5.85 21.36 0.13
C ASP A 435 7.08 20.49 -0.13
N VAL A 436 6.91 19.36 -0.82
CA VAL A 436 7.98 18.40 -1.08
C VAL A 436 9.08 18.98 -1.96
N LEU A 437 8.73 19.81 -2.95
CA LEU A 437 9.69 20.49 -3.82
C LEU A 437 10.41 21.63 -3.11
N ALA A 438 9.75 22.33 -2.18
CA ALA A 438 10.35 23.44 -1.43
C ALA A 438 11.20 22.95 -0.24
N ASN A 439 10.82 21.82 0.38
CA ASN A 439 11.40 21.30 1.60
C ASN A 439 11.92 19.85 1.41
N PRO A 440 13.08 19.66 0.76
CA PRO A 440 13.67 18.33 0.57
C PRO A 440 13.89 17.62 1.90
N ARG A 441 13.30 16.43 2.05
CA ARG A 441 13.37 15.67 3.32
C ARG A 441 14.60 14.77 3.36
N SER A 442 15.24 14.69 4.53
CA SER A 442 16.30 13.72 4.78
C SER A 442 15.78 12.29 4.74
N LEU A 443 16.66 11.39 4.29
CA LEU A 443 16.44 9.96 4.35
C LEU A 443 16.39 9.48 5.81
N PRO A 444 15.74 8.33 6.08
CA PRO A 444 15.78 7.71 7.40
C PRO A 444 17.22 7.33 7.78
N ASP A 445 17.57 7.52 9.05
CA ASP A 445 18.87 7.18 9.65
C ASP A 445 18.78 5.87 10.46
N GLU A 446 17.96 4.93 9.99
CA GLU A 446 17.79 3.62 10.64
C GLU A 446 18.89 2.66 10.14
N PRO A 447 19.60 1.95 11.03
CA PRO A 447 20.64 1.03 10.60
C PRO A 447 20.04 -0.15 9.83
N VAL A 448 20.63 -0.44 8.68
CA VAL A 448 20.23 -1.55 7.80
C VAL A 448 21.22 -2.70 7.97
N VAL A 449 20.71 -3.91 8.21
CA VAL A 449 21.50 -5.14 8.15
C VAL A 449 20.98 -5.98 6.98
N LEU A 450 21.88 -6.35 6.09
CA LEU A 450 21.57 -7.19 4.93
C LEU A 450 21.58 -8.65 5.36
N CYS A 451 20.56 -9.42 4.99
CA CYS A 451 20.41 -10.82 5.34
C CYS A 451 20.57 -11.71 4.09
N ALA A 452 21.23 -12.85 4.25
CA ALA A 452 21.46 -13.88 3.23
C ALA A 452 21.50 -15.30 3.83
N GLY A 453 21.58 -16.31 2.98
CA GLY A 453 21.70 -17.72 3.41
C GLY A 453 20.45 -18.56 3.19
N GLY A 454 19.76 -18.40 2.06
CA GLY A 454 18.60 -19.24 1.70
C GLY A 454 17.42 -19.20 2.69
N ALA A 455 16.56 -20.21 2.63
CA ALA A 455 15.37 -20.30 3.47
C ALA A 455 15.76 -20.52 4.95
N PRO A 456 15.36 -19.63 5.87
CA PRO A 456 15.76 -19.72 7.28
C PRO A 456 15.07 -20.88 8.00
N GLY A 457 15.80 -21.52 8.92
CA GLY A 457 15.23 -22.45 9.90
C GLY A 457 14.30 -21.75 10.91
N SER A 458 13.50 -22.51 11.62
CA SER A 458 12.49 -21.98 12.57
C SER A 458 13.09 -21.10 13.67
N GLU A 459 14.28 -21.44 14.18
CA GLU A 459 14.95 -20.66 15.23
C GLU A 459 15.31 -19.24 14.76
N ILE A 460 15.78 -19.10 13.52
CA ILE A 460 16.09 -17.80 12.90
C ILE A 460 14.81 -17.01 12.66
N VAL A 461 13.75 -17.67 12.17
CA VAL A 461 12.44 -17.05 11.96
C VAL A 461 11.92 -16.46 13.28
N ASP A 462 11.96 -17.22 14.37
CA ASP A 462 11.46 -16.80 15.69
C ASP A 462 12.28 -15.63 16.25
N ALA A 463 13.60 -15.65 16.07
CA ALA A 463 14.47 -14.58 16.54
C ALA A 463 14.32 -13.28 15.76
N VAL A 464 14.20 -13.38 14.44
CA VAL A 464 13.93 -12.24 13.56
C VAL A 464 12.56 -11.62 13.88
N GLN A 465 11.54 -12.44 14.14
CA GLN A 465 10.20 -11.95 14.49
C GLN A 465 10.15 -11.32 15.88
N SER A 466 10.89 -11.86 16.86
CA SER A 466 10.91 -11.37 18.24
C SER A 466 11.94 -10.27 18.52
N LEU A 467 12.76 -9.88 17.53
CA LEU A 467 13.80 -8.85 17.69
C LEU A 467 13.24 -7.53 18.25
N HIS A 468 12.00 -7.18 17.91
CA HIS A 468 11.35 -5.97 18.41
C HIS A 468 11.30 -5.90 19.94
N GLN A 469 11.14 -7.02 20.63
CA GLN A 469 11.07 -7.07 22.10
C GLN A 469 12.41 -6.64 22.70
N THR A 470 13.51 -7.16 22.16
CA THR A 470 14.87 -6.83 22.61
C THR A 470 15.24 -5.38 22.25
N GLU A 471 14.85 -4.91 21.07
CA GLU A 471 15.03 -3.51 20.67
C GLU A 471 14.30 -2.53 21.61
N ASP A 472 13.12 -2.90 22.12
CA ASP A 472 12.36 -2.11 23.10
C ASP A 472 13.03 -2.13 24.48
N GLU A 473 13.55 -3.28 24.91
CA GLU A 473 14.28 -3.43 26.18
C GLU A 473 15.55 -2.57 26.23
N VAL A 474 16.30 -2.47 25.13
CA VAL A 474 17.54 -1.66 25.07
C VAL A 474 17.26 -0.16 24.91
N GLY A 475 16.01 0.24 24.63
CA GLY A 475 15.59 1.65 24.64
C GLY A 475 16.24 2.53 23.56
N ALA A 476 16.62 1.95 22.42
CA ALA A 476 17.39 2.65 21.38
C ALA A 476 16.64 3.80 20.67
N GLY A 477 15.30 3.85 20.79
CA GLY A 477 14.46 4.84 20.10
C GLY A 477 14.44 4.69 18.56
N ARG A 478 15.12 3.69 18.02
CA ARG A 478 15.14 3.30 16.60
C ARG A 478 15.19 1.78 16.45
N ARG A 479 14.80 1.29 15.29
CA ARG A 479 14.78 -0.15 14.93
C ARG A 479 15.88 -0.45 13.92
N VAL A 480 16.47 -1.63 13.99
CA VAL A 480 17.29 -2.18 12.91
C VAL A 480 16.37 -2.72 11.83
N ARG A 481 16.71 -2.41 10.57
CA ARG A 481 16.00 -2.91 9.39
C ARG A 481 16.74 -4.10 8.84
N LEU A 482 16.07 -5.25 8.83
CA LEU A 482 16.58 -6.48 8.22
C LEU A 482 16.09 -6.57 6.78
N LEU A 483 17.01 -6.47 5.83
CA LEU A 483 16.67 -6.47 4.40
C LEU A 483 17.27 -7.69 3.73
N TRP A 484 16.49 -8.43 2.94
CA TRP A 484 17.04 -9.49 2.12
C TRP A 484 17.95 -8.88 1.04
N HIS A 485 19.18 -9.38 0.95
CA HIS A 485 20.23 -8.78 0.12
C HIS A 485 19.84 -8.72 -1.37
N ASP A 486 19.16 -9.76 -1.88
CA ASP A 486 18.71 -9.84 -3.27
C ASP A 486 17.60 -8.83 -3.59
N TRP A 487 16.92 -8.23 -2.62
CA TRP A 487 15.88 -7.24 -2.92
C TRP A 487 16.45 -5.85 -3.24
N LEU A 488 17.75 -5.66 -3.02
CA LEU A 488 18.39 -4.36 -3.12
C LEU A 488 19.29 -4.25 -4.36
N PRO A 489 19.33 -3.09 -5.01
CA PRO A 489 20.35 -2.83 -6.02
C PRO A 489 21.74 -2.72 -5.36
N ALA A 490 22.79 -2.99 -6.13
CA ALA A 490 24.15 -3.12 -5.58
C ALA A 490 24.68 -1.85 -4.90
N ASP A 491 24.23 -0.67 -5.32
CA ASP A 491 24.60 0.62 -4.75
C ASP A 491 23.93 0.90 -3.38
N ALA A 492 22.80 0.25 -3.08
CA ALA A 492 22.14 0.37 -1.78
C ALA A 492 22.91 -0.35 -0.65
N TRP A 493 23.86 -1.23 -0.98
CA TRP A 493 24.72 -1.90 -0.01
C TRP A 493 25.69 -0.94 0.68
N ALA A 494 26.01 0.19 0.04
CA ALA A 494 26.89 1.21 0.57
C ALA A 494 26.41 1.81 1.89
N ASP A 495 25.11 1.75 2.19
CA ASP A 495 24.51 2.35 3.40
C ASP A 495 24.22 1.31 4.50
N ALA A 496 24.53 0.03 4.26
CA ALA A 496 24.32 -1.01 5.24
C ALA A 496 25.34 -0.91 6.38
N ALA A 497 24.89 -1.24 7.60
CA ALA A 497 25.71 -1.35 8.79
C ALA A 497 26.46 -2.69 8.84
N ALA A 498 25.82 -3.77 8.36
CA ALA A 498 26.40 -5.10 8.35
C ALA A 498 25.75 -6.02 7.30
N PHE A 499 26.41 -7.14 7.04
CA PHE A 499 25.87 -8.27 6.27
C PHE A 499 25.82 -9.50 7.17
N TRP A 500 24.67 -10.17 7.24
CA TRP A 500 24.41 -11.34 8.07
C TRP A 500 24.05 -12.54 7.19
N ASN A 501 24.95 -13.52 7.14
CA ASN A 501 24.66 -14.83 6.56
C ASN A 501 24.18 -15.75 7.68
N TRP A 502 22.89 -16.06 7.70
CA TRP A 502 22.30 -16.89 8.76
C TRP A 502 22.39 -18.39 8.51
N SER A 503 22.86 -18.80 7.33
CA SER A 503 23.08 -20.21 6.99
C SER A 503 24.49 -20.67 7.35
N GLU A 504 24.66 -21.98 7.51
CA GLU A 504 25.96 -22.63 7.53
C GLU A 504 26.65 -22.56 6.16
N ASP A 505 25.86 -22.59 5.08
CA ASP A 505 26.31 -22.42 3.71
C ASP A 505 26.58 -20.94 3.38
N ILE A 506 27.61 -20.71 2.60
CA ILE A 506 28.03 -19.36 2.20
C ILE A 506 27.45 -19.03 0.84
N GLU A 507 26.67 -17.96 0.80
CA GLU A 507 26.32 -17.33 -0.46
C GLU A 507 27.49 -16.46 -0.94
N PHE A 508 28.46 -17.10 -1.60
CA PHE A 508 29.76 -16.47 -1.93
C PHE A 508 29.62 -15.15 -2.68
N ALA A 509 28.72 -15.06 -3.66
CA ALA A 509 28.52 -13.82 -4.40
C ALA A 509 28.10 -12.64 -3.49
N ALA A 510 27.16 -12.89 -2.58
CA ALA A 510 26.68 -11.91 -1.61
C ALA A 510 27.78 -11.53 -0.60
N ALA A 511 28.54 -12.51 -0.11
CA ALA A 511 29.68 -12.26 0.79
C ALA A 511 30.77 -11.41 0.11
N LEU A 512 31.11 -11.71 -1.16
CA LEU A 512 32.05 -10.92 -1.96
C LEU A 512 31.58 -9.47 -2.14
N GLN A 513 30.29 -9.27 -2.36
CA GLN A 513 29.70 -7.94 -2.45
C GLN A 513 29.78 -7.20 -1.10
N ALA A 514 29.54 -7.87 0.03
CA ALA A 514 29.66 -7.28 1.35
C ALA A 514 31.09 -6.77 1.61
N ILE A 515 32.11 -7.57 1.28
CA ILE A 515 33.52 -7.20 1.43
C ILE A 515 33.89 -6.03 0.53
N ARG A 516 33.42 -6.04 -0.73
CA ARG A 516 33.64 -4.94 -1.67
C ARG A 516 33.13 -3.60 -1.12
N TRP A 517 32.04 -3.62 -0.36
CA TRP A 517 31.47 -2.44 0.28
C TRP A 517 32.02 -2.15 1.69
N GLY A 518 32.95 -2.98 2.19
CA GLY A 518 33.56 -2.81 3.51
C GLY A 518 32.63 -3.19 4.67
N LEU A 519 31.62 -4.01 4.42
CA LEU A 519 30.62 -4.37 5.42
C LEU A 519 31.17 -5.45 6.38
N PRO A 520 31.02 -5.28 7.70
CA PRO A 520 31.28 -6.37 8.64
C PRO A 520 30.30 -7.51 8.37
N ILE A 521 30.80 -8.74 8.44
CA ILE A 521 30.04 -9.96 8.16
C ILE A 521 29.71 -10.67 9.49
N ILE A 522 28.45 -11.02 9.70
CA ILE A 522 27.97 -11.84 10.81
C ILE A 522 27.69 -13.24 10.26
N VAL A 523 28.19 -14.28 10.90
CA VAL A 523 27.97 -15.69 10.50
C VAL A 523 27.75 -16.59 11.72
N SER A 524 27.06 -17.71 11.51
CA SER A 524 27.09 -18.81 12.49
C SER A 524 28.54 -19.28 12.72
N ALA A 525 28.91 -19.59 13.96
CA ALA A 525 30.18 -20.23 14.29
C ALA A 525 30.38 -21.57 13.57
N GLU A 526 29.29 -22.20 13.13
CA GLU A 526 29.30 -23.45 12.35
C GLU A 526 29.67 -23.20 10.87
N CYS A 527 29.61 -21.96 10.39
CA CYS A 527 30.07 -21.55 9.05
C CYS A 527 31.61 -21.50 9.00
N LYS A 528 32.24 -22.68 8.96
CA LYS A 528 33.71 -22.85 9.03
C LYS A 528 34.50 -21.98 8.06
N PRO A 529 34.13 -21.83 6.77
CA PRO A 529 34.98 -21.10 5.83
C PRO A 529 35.02 -19.59 6.13
N LEU A 530 33.89 -18.94 6.47
CA LEU A 530 33.87 -17.51 6.83
C LEU A 530 34.40 -17.27 8.25
N ALA A 531 34.16 -18.18 9.19
CA ALA A 531 34.71 -18.08 10.54
C ALA A 531 36.25 -18.11 10.53
N MET A 532 36.86 -19.00 9.74
CA MET A 532 38.31 -19.08 9.57
C MET A 532 38.89 -17.80 8.95
N VAL A 533 38.21 -17.26 7.92
CA VAL A 533 38.60 -15.99 7.29
C VAL A 533 38.55 -14.84 8.30
N GLY A 534 37.53 -14.79 9.15
CA GLY A 534 37.42 -13.83 10.25
C GLY A 534 38.63 -13.83 11.19
N GLN A 535 39.11 -15.01 11.54
CA GLN A 535 40.29 -15.16 12.39
C GLN A 535 41.58 -14.65 11.70
N MET A 536 41.67 -14.81 10.38
CA MET A 536 42.87 -14.43 9.62
C MET A 536 42.91 -12.95 9.24
N PHE A 537 41.77 -12.37 8.86
CA PHE A 537 41.71 -11.03 8.23
C PHE A 537 40.86 -10.02 9.01
N GLY A 538 40.19 -10.46 10.09
CA GLY A 538 39.21 -9.64 10.80
C GLY A 538 37.92 -9.46 10.00
N GLY A 539 36.99 -8.66 10.53
CA GLY A 539 35.77 -8.26 9.82
C GLY A 539 34.64 -9.29 9.72
N VAL A 540 34.87 -10.51 10.20
CA VAL A 540 33.81 -11.50 10.42
C VAL A 540 33.57 -11.66 11.92
N ARG A 541 32.30 -11.64 12.33
CA ARG A 541 31.82 -11.94 13.67
C ARG A 541 31.11 -13.29 13.63
N ALA A 542 31.72 -14.30 14.24
CA ALA A 542 31.07 -15.58 14.48
C ALA A 542 30.16 -15.47 15.71
N VAL A 543 28.93 -15.96 15.59
CA VAL A 543 27.94 -16.05 16.68
C VAL A 543 27.67 -17.51 17.01
N GLU A 544 27.59 -17.86 18.29
CA GLU A 544 27.39 -19.24 18.74
C GLU A 544 25.90 -19.61 18.86
N SER A 545 25.05 -18.61 19.09
CA SER A 545 23.63 -18.80 19.24
C SER A 545 22.81 -17.71 18.57
N VAL A 546 21.53 -18.01 18.35
CA VAL A 546 20.55 -17.05 17.86
C VAL A 546 20.32 -15.90 18.85
N ALA A 547 20.50 -16.14 20.15
CA ALA A 547 20.44 -15.10 21.19
C ALA A 547 21.58 -14.09 21.05
N ASP A 548 22.78 -14.54 20.69
CA ASP A 548 23.93 -13.66 20.45
C ASP A 548 23.68 -12.74 19.27
N VAL A 549 23.08 -13.26 18.19
CA VAL A 549 22.68 -12.44 17.04
C VAL A 549 21.68 -11.37 17.46
N ARG A 550 20.64 -11.73 18.21
CA ARG A 550 19.63 -10.77 18.66
C ARG A 550 20.24 -9.65 19.50
N GLY A 551 21.11 -10.00 20.46
CA GLY A 551 21.83 -9.02 21.27
C GLY A 551 22.73 -8.12 20.43
N LEU A 552 23.46 -8.70 19.46
CA LEU A 552 24.30 -7.95 18.55
C LEU A 552 23.50 -6.99 17.67
N LEU A 553 22.42 -7.45 17.04
CA LEU A 553 21.54 -6.61 16.23
C LEU A 553 20.91 -5.50 17.08
N ALA A 554 20.44 -5.79 18.30
CA ALA A 554 19.93 -4.78 19.21
C ALA A 554 21.00 -3.73 19.58
N SER A 555 22.28 -4.13 19.71
CA SER A 555 23.38 -3.17 19.93
C SER A 555 23.61 -2.24 18.72
N VAL A 556 23.41 -2.73 17.50
CA VAL A 556 23.46 -1.92 16.27
C VAL A 556 22.33 -0.87 16.25
N ALA A 557 21.18 -1.20 16.85
CA ALA A 557 20.11 -0.23 17.04
C ALA A 557 20.53 0.90 17.98
N VAL A 558 21.38 0.65 18.98
CA VAL A 558 21.88 1.69 19.90
C VAL A 558 23.00 2.49 19.26
N ASP A 559 24.00 1.81 18.69
CA ASP A 559 25.17 2.40 18.03
C ASP A 559 25.45 1.66 16.72
N PRO A 560 25.29 2.28 15.54
CA PRO A 560 25.56 1.62 14.27
C PRO A 560 27.04 1.29 14.10
N ALA A 561 27.93 1.95 14.86
CA ALA A 561 29.35 1.65 14.92
C ALA A 561 29.70 0.47 15.84
N ALA A 562 28.72 -0.14 16.53
CA ALA A 562 28.91 -1.39 17.28
C ALA A 562 29.47 -2.51 16.40
N LEU A 563 29.21 -2.43 15.08
CA LEU A 563 29.86 -3.22 14.05
C LEU A 563 30.71 -2.29 13.16
N PRO A 564 31.97 -2.01 13.54
CA PRO A 564 32.81 -1.12 12.75
C PRO A 564 33.04 -1.72 11.36
N ARG A 565 33.07 -0.84 10.33
CA ARG A 565 33.46 -1.26 8.99
C ARG A 565 34.80 -1.97 9.05
N ALA A 566 34.82 -3.14 8.47
CA ALA A 566 35.98 -3.99 8.45
C ALA A 566 36.56 -4.05 7.04
N TRP A 567 37.68 -4.76 6.89
CA TRP A 567 38.46 -4.89 5.67
C TRP A 567 39.35 -3.68 5.37
N ASN A 568 40.65 -3.79 5.68
CA ASN A 568 41.64 -2.92 5.04
C ASN A 568 41.80 -3.34 3.56
N SER A 569 42.25 -2.42 2.69
CA SER A 569 42.32 -2.68 1.24
C SER A 569 43.17 -3.91 0.86
N ARG A 570 44.18 -4.27 1.67
CA ARG A 570 44.95 -5.51 1.50
C ARG A 570 44.16 -6.76 1.89
N GLY A 571 43.49 -6.75 3.05
CA GLY A 571 42.73 -7.87 3.57
C GLY A 571 41.55 -8.26 2.69
N ALA A 572 40.88 -7.28 2.06
CA ALA A 572 39.84 -7.56 1.05
C ALA A 572 40.41 -8.26 -0.19
N ALA A 573 41.56 -7.81 -0.71
CA ALA A 573 42.22 -8.39 -1.88
C ALA A 573 42.80 -9.79 -1.59
N ASP A 574 43.46 -9.96 -0.44
CA ASP A 574 44.03 -11.24 0.01
C ASP A 574 42.93 -12.28 0.28
N MET A 575 41.79 -11.85 0.82
CA MET A 575 40.62 -12.71 1.02
C MET A 575 39.96 -13.11 -0.30
N LEU A 576 39.76 -12.16 -1.24
CA LEU A 576 39.25 -12.45 -2.58
C LEU A 576 40.12 -13.51 -3.28
N ALA A 577 41.45 -13.43 -3.09
CA ALA A 577 42.39 -14.42 -3.62
C ALA A 577 42.32 -15.79 -2.91
N ALA A 578 42.00 -15.83 -1.62
CA ALA A 578 41.95 -17.06 -0.81
C ALA A 578 40.62 -17.83 -0.93
N ILE A 579 39.50 -17.13 -1.19
CA ILE A 579 38.14 -17.72 -1.21
C ILE A 579 37.66 -18.01 -2.63
N ALA A 580 38.22 -17.35 -3.65
CA ALA A 580 37.86 -17.60 -5.04
C ALA A 580 38.18 -19.06 -5.43
N PRO A 581 37.19 -19.86 -5.89
CA PRO A 581 37.50 -21.15 -6.50
C PRO A 581 38.37 -20.92 -7.73
N GLN A 582 39.54 -21.56 -7.79
CA GLN A 582 40.53 -21.41 -8.88
C GLN A 582 40.00 -21.75 -10.30
N ALA A 583 38.74 -22.15 -10.44
CA ALA A 583 38.15 -22.65 -11.68
C ALA A 583 37.07 -21.75 -12.32
N SER A 584 36.70 -20.59 -11.75
CA SER A 584 35.56 -19.81 -12.25
C SER A 584 35.83 -18.31 -12.38
N PHE A 585 36.53 -17.89 -13.43
CA PHE A 585 36.54 -16.48 -13.85
C PHE A 585 36.35 -16.32 -15.36
N HIS A 586 35.12 -15.97 -15.74
CA HIS A 586 34.85 -14.85 -16.64
C HIS A 586 34.04 -13.83 -15.85
N ILE A 587 34.69 -13.07 -14.97
CA ILE A 587 34.14 -11.81 -14.47
C ILE A 587 34.75 -10.72 -15.35
N PRO A 588 33.97 -9.99 -16.17
CA PRO A 588 34.48 -8.78 -16.80
C PRO A 588 34.75 -7.80 -15.68
N CYS A 589 36.03 -7.49 -15.44
CA CYS A 589 36.45 -6.40 -14.58
C CYS A 589 36.27 -5.11 -15.40
N PRO A 590 35.29 -4.22 -15.12
CA PRO A 590 35.35 -2.87 -15.62
C PRO A 590 36.31 -2.11 -14.72
N ASP A 591 37.30 -1.46 -15.31
CA ASP A 591 38.25 -0.56 -14.66
C ASP A 591 37.54 0.50 -13.80
N ILE A 592 37.24 0.17 -12.54
CA ILE A 592 36.69 1.09 -11.53
C ILE A 592 37.23 0.67 -10.15
N TRP A 593 38.54 0.85 -9.97
CA TRP A 593 39.10 1.26 -8.69
C TRP A 593 39.83 2.59 -8.95
N PRO A 594 39.61 3.66 -8.15
CA PRO A 594 40.53 4.78 -8.14
C PRO A 594 41.92 4.37 -7.65
#